data_AF-A0AA35WW16-F1
#
_entry.id   AF-A0AA35WW16-F1
#
_cell.length_a   1.000
_cell.length_b   1.000
_cell.length_c   1.000
_cell.angle_alpha   90.00
_cell.angle_beta   90.00
_cell.angle_gamma   90.00
#
_symmetry.space_group_name_H-M   'P 1'
#
loop_
_entity.id
_entity.type
_entity.pdbx_description
1 polymer ?
#
loop_
_entity_poly.entity_id
_entity_poly.type
_entity_poly.pdbx_seq_one_letter_code
_entity_poly.pdbx_strand_id
1 'polypeptide(L)'
;MFSRPLQSLLRQYSRLLSPPAVSPSPPALSLPRLHRALMATQVEKEVQLGPLRVAVKEQGDLIRAMKAEGRPNLEVQAAVSELRKRKTALEKKEKDLIPQEAKIDRGKLEDTLKRRYFYAPAFSIYGGVAGLYDYGPMGCAMKSNLLSLWRQHFVLEEGMLEIDSCILTPEPVLKASGHTDRFSDFMVKDEATGECFRADHLLEDVMESLVSDPKCPPEKKEEYQLIRAKADSYSQEELAGLFTRFSIKSPVTGNSLSPPMDFNLMFKTSIGPGGALTGFLRPETAQGIFVNFKRLLEFNNGKLPFAAAQIGKAFRNEISPRSGLLRVREFEMAEIEHFVHPEKRNKFEKFSNVADLSISLFSACNQMDGKSAESLTLGDAVRSVSHVTVT
;
A
#
# COMPACT_ATOMS: atom_id res chain seq x y z
N MET A 1 -46.39 -14.59 -21.87
CA MET A 1 -46.02 -15.54 -22.94
C MET A 1 -44.81 -14.99 -23.68
N PHE A 2 -43.62 -15.51 -23.42
CA PHE A 2 -42.43 -15.17 -24.22
C PHE A 2 -42.42 -15.97 -25.52
N SER A 3 -42.01 -15.35 -26.62
CA SER A 3 -42.04 -15.95 -27.97
C SER A 3 -41.20 -17.23 -28.04
N ARG A 4 -41.64 -18.21 -28.85
CA ARG A 4 -40.99 -19.52 -29.04
C ARG A 4 -39.46 -19.49 -29.31
N PRO A 5 -38.87 -18.45 -29.94
CA PRO A 5 -37.42 -18.36 -30.09
C PRO A 5 -36.64 -18.23 -28.76
N LEU A 6 -37.21 -17.56 -27.74
CA LEU A 6 -36.53 -17.35 -26.46
C LEU A 6 -36.45 -18.63 -25.60
N GLN A 7 -37.44 -19.52 -25.74
CA GLN A 7 -37.47 -20.82 -25.05
C GLN A 7 -36.49 -21.83 -25.67
N SER A 8 -36.19 -21.70 -26.97
CA SER A 8 -35.17 -22.50 -27.65
C SER A 8 -33.76 -22.16 -27.14
N LEU A 9 -33.46 -20.86 -26.96
CA LEU A 9 -32.18 -20.41 -26.41
C LEU A 9 -31.98 -20.87 -24.96
N LEU A 10 -33.01 -20.76 -24.11
CA LEU A 10 -32.94 -21.20 -22.71
C LEU A 10 -32.72 -22.72 -22.56
N ARG A 11 -33.26 -23.55 -23.45
CA ARG A 11 -33.00 -25.00 -23.46
C ARG A 11 -31.59 -25.35 -23.92
N GLN A 12 -30.99 -24.53 -24.79
CA GLN A 12 -29.61 -24.73 -25.24
C GLN A 12 -28.60 -24.34 -24.14
N TYR A 13 -28.90 -23.31 -23.34
CA TYR A 13 -28.08 -22.91 -22.19
C TYR A 13 -28.21 -23.83 -20.96
N SER A 14 -29.37 -24.45 -20.74
CA SER A 14 -29.57 -25.40 -19.64
C SER A 14 -28.64 -26.63 -19.70
N ARG A 15 -28.23 -27.07 -20.91
CA ARG A 15 -27.29 -28.19 -21.08
C ARG A 15 -25.82 -27.80 -20.82
N LEU A 16 -25.50 -26.50 -20.82
CA LEU A 16 -24.17 -25.95 -20.52
C LEU A 16 -23.98 -25.63 -19.03
N LEU A 17 -25.03 -25.74 -18.21
CA LEU A 17 -25.04 -25.42 -16.78
C LEU A 17 -25.01 -26.67 -15.87
N SER A 18 -24.55 -27.82 -16.39
CA SER A 18 -24.20 -28.93 -15.49
C SER A 18 -22.93 -28.53 -14.72
N PRO A 19 -22.92 -28.60 -13.38
CA PRO A 19 -21.70 -28.32 -12.62
C PRO A 19 -20.61 -29.28 -13.10
N PRO A 20 -19.37 -28.81 -13.36
CA PRO A 20 -18.28 -29.73 -13.62
C PRO A 20 -18.15 -30.66 -12.42
N ALA A 21 -17.93 -31.95 -12.68
CA ALA A 21 -17.59 -32.91 -11.65
C ALA A 21 -16.48 -32.32 -10.78
N VAL A 22 -16.70 -32.31 -9.47
CA VAL A 22 -15.72 -31.85 -8.49
C VAL A 22 -14.49 -32.76 -8.62
N SER A 23 -13.49 -32.31 -9.38
CA SER A 23 -12.17 -32.92 -9.36
C SER A 23 -11.64 -32.80 -7.92
N PRO A 24 -10.98 -33.84 -7.38
CA PRO A 24 -10.41 -33.78 -6.05
C PRO A 24 -9.51 -32.54 -5.98
N SER A 25 -9.72 -31.74 -4.93
CA SER A 25 -8.89 -30.59 -4.63
C SER A 25 -7.41 -31.01 -4.75
N PRO A 26 -6.58 -30.25 -5.49
CA PRO A 26 -5.14 -30.51 -5.44
C PRO A 26 -4.72 -30.49 -3.97
N PRO A 27 -3.81 -31.39 -3.54
CA PRO A 27 -3.39 -31.42 -2.14
C PRO A 27 -2.94 -30.01 -1.80
N ALA A 28 -3.52 -29.45 -0.73
CA ALA A 28 -3.11 -28.15 -0.21
C ALA A 28 -1.59 -28.19 -0.11
N LEU A 29 -0.91 -27.36 -0.90
CA LEU A 29 0.51 -27.10 -0.70
C LEU A 29 0.59 -26.54 0.70
N SER A 30 0.96 -27.40 1.65
CA SER A 30 0.95 -27.05 3.05
C SER A 30 1.86 -25.82 3.20
N LEU A 31 1.35 -24.75 3.82
CA LEU A 31 2.12 -23.55 4.20
C LEU A 31 3.55 -23.88 4.69
N PRO A 32 3.79 -24.97 5.45
CA PRO A 32 5.13 -25.45 5.80
C PRO A 32 6.09 -25.69 4.62
N ARG A 33 5.63 -26.20 3.47
CA ARG A 33 6.51 -26.48 2.31
C ARG A 33 6.94 -25.22 1.57
N LEU A 34 6.04 -24.26 1.40
CA LEU A 34 6.35 -22.94 0.83
C LEU A 34 7.26 -22.13 1.76
N HIS A 35 6.95 -22.14 3.06
CA HIS A 35 7.78 -21.50 4.08
C HIS A 35 9.19 -22.11 4.13
N ARG A 36 9.31 -23.45 4.07
CA ARG A 36 10.63 -24.12 4.08
C ARG A 36 11.45 -23.82 2.83
N ALA A 37 10.83 -23.69 1.65
CA ALA A 37 11.50 -23.27 0.43
C ALA A 37 11.97 -21.80 0.50
N LEU A 38 11.12 -20.89 1.01
CA LEU A 38 11.48 -19.49 1.26
C LEU A 38 12.64 -19.35 2.24
N MET A 39 12.59 -20.05 3.38
CA MET A 39 13.66 -20.06 4.39
C MET A 39 14.98 -20.59 3.82
N ALA A 40 14.95 -21.66 3.01
CA ALA A 40 16.16 -22.19 2.37
C ALA A 40 16.83 -21.15 1.46
N THR A 41 16.04 -20.41 0.67
CA THR A 41 16.57 -19.34 -0.19
C THR A 41 17.08 -18.13 0.59
N GLN A 42 16.53 -17.84 1.77
CA GLN A 42 17.02 -16.77 2.65
C GLN A 42 18.36 -17.14 3.29
N VAL A 43 18.52 -18.39 3.75
CA VAL A 43 19.78 -18.88 4.34
C VAL A 43 20.91 -18.83 3.31
N GLU A 44 20.65 -19.23 2.07
CA GLU A 44 21.64 -19.16 0.97
C GLU A 44 22.06 -17.72 0.63
N LYS A 45 21.13 -16.76 0.68
CA LYS A 45 21.43 -15.34 0.51
C LYS A 45 22.28 -14.81 1.65
N GLU A 46 21.98 -15.18 2.89
CA GLU A 46 22.71 -14.69 4.06
C GLU A 46 24.16 -15.21 4.11
N VAL A 47 24.42 -16.44 3.63
CA VAL A 47 25.81 -16.95 3.47
C VAL A 47 26.64 -16.05 2.55
N GLN A 48 26.02 -15.43 1.55
CA GLN A 48 26.72 -14.57 0.59
C GLN A 48 26.76 -13.10 1.01
N LEU A 49 25.72 -12.60 1.69
CA LEU A 49 25.60 -11.20 2.12
C LEU A 49 26.24 -10.94 3.49
N GLY A 50 26.27 -11.93 4.38
CA GLY A 50 26.80 -11.83 5.73
C GLY A 50 28.23 -11.27 5.80
N PRO A 51 29.20 -11.81 5.04
CA PRO A 51 30.56 -11.29 5.04
C PRO A 51 30.66 -9.82 4.58
N LEU A 52 29.84 -9.41 3.62
CA LEU A 52 29.82 -8.04 3.09
C LEU A 52 29.21 -7.06 4.10
N ARG A 53 28.16 -7.47 4.81
CA ARG A 53 27.54 -6.68 5.89
C ARG A 53 28.50 -6.49 7.07
N VAL A 54 29.23 -7.54 7.45
CA VAL A 54 30.28 -7.46 8.48
C VAL A 54 31.38 -6.49 8.03
N ALA A 55 31.86 -6.59 6.80
CA ALA A 55 32.90 -5.70 6.27
C ALA A 55 32.48 -4.22 6.19
N VAL A 56 31.20 -3.94 5.94
CA VAL A 56 30.63 -2.57 6.00
C VAL A 56 30.55 -2.07 7.44
N LYS A 57 30.11 -2.92 8.37
CA LYS A 57 30.00 -2.60 9.79
C LYS A 57 31.37 -2.28 10.40
N GLU A 58 32.36 -3.15 10.19
CA GLU A 58 33.73 -2.96 10.68
C GLU A 58 34.35 -1.66 10.16
N GLN A 59 34.15 -1.33 8.89
CA GLN A 59 34.64 -0.08 8.31
C GLN A 59 33.91 1.15 8.90
N GLY A 60 32.62 1.03 9.20
CA GLY A 60 31.86 2.08 9.89
C GLY A 60 32.31 2.30 11.32
N ASP A 61 32.60 1.21 12.05
CA ASP A 61 33.15 1.24 13.41
C ASP A 61 34.54 1.86 13.45
N LEU A 62 35.40 1.54 12.47
CA LEU A 62 36.71 2.16 12.30
C LEU A 62 36.59 3.69 12.14
N ILE A 63 35.69 4.18 11.29
CA ILE A 63 35.50 5.63 11.10
C ILE A 63 35.02 6.30 12.39
N ARG A 64 34.16 5.64 13.17
CA ARG A 64 33.70 6.16 14.48
C ARG A 64 34.85 6.26 15.48
N ALA A 65 35.70 5.24 15.56
CA ALA A 65 36.91 5.26 16.39
C ALA A 65 37.89 6.35 15.94
N MET A 66 38.17 6.46 14.64
CA MET A 66 39.08 7.50 14.09
C MET A 66 38.60 8.93 14.40
N LYS A 67 37.29 9.16 14.41
CA LYS A 67 36.70 10.46 14.78
C LYS A 67 36.78 10.72 16.29
N ALA A 68 36.60 9.70 17.12
CA ALA A 68 36.73 9.80 18.58
C ALA A 68 38.19 10.06 19.01
N GLU A 69 39.16 9.51 18.27
CA GLU A 69 40.60 9.67 18.49
C GLU A 69 41.17 10.99 17.92
N GLY A 70 40.34 11.80 17.23
CA GLY A 70 40.77 13.09 16.67
C GLY A 70 41.76 12.98 15.50
N ARG A 71 41.70 11.88 14.72
CA ARG A 71 42.64 11.65 13.61
C ARG A 71 42.50 12.71 12.48
N PRO A 72 43.56 12.94 11.69
CA PRO A 72 43.55 13.93 10.62
C PRO A 72 42.41 13.72 9.62
N ASN A 73 41.77 14.81 9.19
CA ASN A 73 40.61 14.79 8.28
C ASN A 73 40.85 14.01 6.97
N LEU A 74 42.08 14.04 6.44
CA LEU A 74 42.47 13.31 5.23
C LEU A 74 42.35 11.78 5.41
N GLU A 75 42.72 11.26 6.59
CA GLU A 75 42.64 9.83 6.90
C GLU A 75 41.19 9.39 7.08
N VAL A 76 40.37 10.24 7.72
CA VAL A 76 38.93 10.01 7.87
C VAL A 76 38.23 10.02 6.51
N GLN A 77 38.60 10.95 5.61
CA GLN A 77 38.05 10.99 4.25
C GLN A 77 38.41 9.75 3.42
N ALA A 78 39.65 9.26 3.53
CA ALA A 78 40.06 8.02 2.86
C ALA A 78 39.25 6.82 3.39
N ALA A 79 39.05 6.72 4.71
CA ALA A 79 38.25 5.65 5.31
C ALA A 79 36.76 5.72 4.90
N VAL A 80 36.20 6.93 4.76
CA VAL A 80 34.82 7.15 4.28
C VAL A 80 34.68 6.76 2.80
N SER A 81 35.67 7.05 1.96
CA SER A 81 35.70 6.61 0.56
C SER A 81 35.68 5.08 0.45
N GLU A 82 36.44 4.40 1.30
CA GLU A 82 36.46 2.94 1.38
C GLU A 82 35.12 2.37 1.89
N LEU A 83 34.49 3.00 2.89
CA LEU A 83 33.15 2.62 3.34
C LEU A 83 32.12 2.71 2.20
N ARG A 84 32.19 3.77 1.37
CA ARG A 84 31.29 3.93 0.22
C ARG A 84 31.47 2.80 -0.80
N LYS A 85 32.71 2.42 -1.13
CA LYS A 85 32.98 1.28 -2.03
C LYS A 85 32.37 -0.02 -1.51
N ARG A 86 32.52 -0.30 -0.21
CA ARG A 86 31.96 -1.50 0.42
C ARG A 86 30.43 -1.49 0.42
N LYS A 87 29.80 -0.34 0.69
CA LYS A 87 28.34 -0.17 0.59
C LYS A 87 27.85 -0.41 -0.84
N THR A 88 28.49 0.17 -1.84
CA THR A 88 28.11 -0.05 -3.25
C THR A 88 28.28 -1.51 -3.68
N ALA A 89 29.33 -2.19 -3.20
CA ALA A 89 29.53 -3.61 -3.46
C ALA A 89 28.45 -4.49 -2.79
N LEU A 90 28.07 -4.17 -1.55
CA LEU A 90 26.97 -4.82 -0.85
C LEU A 90 25.64 -4.59 -1.58
N GLU A 91 25.29 -3.34 -1.91
CA GLU A 91 24.07 -2.98 -2.65
C GLU A 91 23.99 -3.67 -4.01
N LYS A 92 25.10 -3.75 -4.74
CA LYS A 92 25.17 -4.47 -6.01
C LYS A 92 24.91 -5.96 -5.80
N LYS A 93 25.55 -6.57 -4.81
CA LYS A 93 25.40 -8.00 -4.53
C LYS A 93 24.00 -8.33 -3.98
N GLU A 94 23.41 -7.44 -3.19
CA GLU A 94 22.01 -7.51 -2.77
C GLU A 94 21.09 -7.50 -3.99
N LYS A 95 21.29 -6.57 -4.95
CA LYS A 95 20.54 -6.55 -6.21
C LYS A 95 20.73 -7.82 -7.05
N ASP A 96 21.95 -8.36 -7.09
CA ASP A 96 22.26 -9.58 -7.86
C ASP A 96 21.66 -10.85 -7.21
N LEU A 97 21.42 -10.84 -5.89
CA LEU A 97 20.88 -11.96 -5.11
C LEU A 97 19.37 -11.88 -4.84
N ILE A 98 18.73 -10.75 -5.17
CA ILE A 98 17.30 -10.75 -5.43
C ILE A 98 17.10 -11.81 -6.52
N PRO A 99 16.36 -12.91 -6.26
CA PRO A 99 16.08 -13.88 -7.30
C PRO A 99 15.56 -13.09 -8.48
N GLN A 100 15.99 -13.42 -9.69
CA GLN A 100 15.23 -13.04 -10.87
C GLN A 100 13.89 -13.81 -10.83
N GLU A 101 13.10 -13.63 -9.76
CA GLU A 101 11.66 -13.78 -9.77
C GLU A 101 11.23 -13.14 -11.06
N ALA A 102 10.71 -13.99 -11.95
CA ALA A 102 10.48 -13.71 -13.35
C ALA A 102 10.07 -12.25 -13.49
N LYS A 103 10.94 -11.40 -14.05
CA LYS A 103 10.61 -9.99 -14.30
C LYS A 103 9.22 -9.99 -14.90
N ILE A 104 8.23 -9.59 -14.10
CA ILE A 104 6.84 -9.75 -14.51
C ILE A 104 6.69 -8.83 -15.69
N ASP A 105 6.50 -9.42 -16.87
CA ASP A 105 6.20 -8.67 -18.07
C ASP A 105 4.79 -8.12 -17.89
N ARG A 106 4.72 -6.92 -17.31
CA ARG A 106 3.47 -6.24 -16.97
C ARG A 106 2.58 -6.10 -18.20
N GLY A 107 3.16 -5.86 -19.37
CA GLY A 107 2.42 -5.79 -20.63
C GLY A 107 1.70 -7.11 -20.95
N LYS A 108 2.43 -8.23 -20.91
CA LYS A 108 1.83 -9.57 -21.13
C LYS A 108 0.83 -9.97 -20.07
N LEU A 109 1.08 -9.63 -18.80
CA LEU A 109 0.16 -9.90 -17.70
C LEU A 109 -1.15 -9.12 -17.90
N GLU A 110 -1.07 -7.80 -18.12
CA GLU A 110 -2.25 -6.96 -18.33
C GLU A 110 -3.03 -7.38 -19.58
N ASP A 111 -2.35 -7.72 -20.68
CA ASP A 111 -3.01 -8.26 -21.88
C ASP A 111 -3.79 -9.54 -21.57
N THR A 112 -3.18 -10.47 -20.84
CA THR A 112 -3.84 -11.72 -20.44
C THR A 112 -5.04 -11.47 -19.53
N LEU A 113 -4.91 -10.59 -18.53
CA LEU A 113 -5.98 -10.24 -17.61
C LEU A 113 -7.17 -9.62 -18.35
N LYS A 114 -6.91 -8.71 -19.31
CA LYS A 114 -7.94 -8.08 -20.15
C LYS A 114 -8.59 -9.08 -21.11
N ARG A 115 -7.79 -9.83 -21.86
CA ARG A 115 -8.27 -10.82 -22.86
C ARG A 115 -9.09 -11.94 -22.23
N ARG A 116 -8.76 -12.34 -21.00
CA ARG A 116 -9.50 -13.36 -20.23
C ARG A 116 -10.59 -12.77 -19.34
N TYR A 117 -10.83 -11.46 -19.46
CA TYR A 117 -11.84 -10.71 -18.71
C TYR A 117 -11.79 -10.97 -17.20
N PHE A 118 -10.61 -10.84 -16.61
CA PHE A 118 -10.47 -10.73 -15.16
C PHE A 118 -11.04 -9.40 -14.67
N TYR A 119 -10.63 -8.30 -15.32
CA TYR A 119 -11.22 -6.99 -15.13
C TYR A 119 -11.11 -6.18 -16.43
N ALA A 120 -11.93 -5.14 -16.56
CA ALA A 120 -11.88 -4.18 -17.66
C ALA A 120 -12.21 -2.77 -17.15
N PRO A 121 -11.78 -1.70 -17.84
CA PRO A 121 -12.23 -0.34 -17.52
C PRO A 121 -13.75 -0.27 -17.54
N ALA A 122 -14.33 0.26 -16.46
CA ALA A 122 -15.78 0.38 -16.35
C ALA A 122 -16.30 1.38 -17.39
N PHE A 123 -17.50 1.13 -17.93
CA PHE A 123 -18.15 1.99 -18.93
C PHE A 123 -17.34 2.18 -20.22
N SER A 124 -16.52 1.21 -20.61
CA SER A 124 -15.59 1.31 -21.75
C SER A 124 -16.23 1.72 -23.08
N ILE A 125 -17.46 1.26 -23.38
CA ILE A 125 -18.21 1.65 -24.59
C ILE A 125 -18.64 3.13 -24.61
N TYR A 126 -18.60 3.81 -23.45
CA TYR A 126 -18.87 5.23 -23.29
C TYR A 126 -17.58 6.07 -23.13
N GLY A 127 -16.41 5.49 -23.45
CA GLY A 127 -15.10 6.13 -23.27
C GLY A 127 -14.42 5.80 -21.94
N GLY A 128 -15.13 5.14 -21.02
CA GLY A 128 -14.62 4.72 -19.72
C GLY A 128 -14.45 5.84 -18.70
N VAL A 129 -14.26 5.46 -17.43
CA VAL A 129 -13.98 6.40 -16.34
C VAL A 129 -12.70 5.98 -15.63
N ALA A 130 -11.70 6.87 -15.62
CA ALA A 130 -10.42 6.60 -14.98
C ALA A 130 -10.60 6.25 -13.49
N GLY A 131 -9.93 5.19 -13.06
CA GLY A 131 -10.02 4.68 -11.69
C GLY A 131 -11.26 3.83 -11.39
N LEU A 132 -12.14 3.55 -12.36
CA LEU A 132 -13.26 2.61 -12.19
C LEU A 132 -13.07 1.37 -13.08
N TYR A 133 -13.29 0.20 -12.49
CA TYR A 133 -13.08 -1.09 -13.15
C TYR A 133 -14.18 -2.08 -12.81
N ASP A 134 -14.63 -2.80 -13.82
CA ASP A 134 -15.56 -3.92 -13.69
C ASP A 134 -14.79 -5.24 -13.67
N TYR A 135 -15.12 -6.12 -12.73
CA TYR A 135 -14.57 -7.47 -12.67
C TYR A 135 -15.40 -8.40 -13.56
N GLY A 136 -14.74 -9.13 -14.46
CA GLY A 136 -15.39 -10.16 -15.26
C GLY A 136 -15.46 -11.51 -14.54
N PRO A 137 -15.92 -12.59 -15.19
CA PRO A 137 -16.24 -13.86 -14.52
C PRO A 137 -15.08 -14.44 -13.70
N MET A 138 -13.87 -14.43 -14.26
CA MET A 138 -12.69 -14.96 -13.58
C MET A 138 -12.23 -14.06 -12.43
N GLY A 139 -12.34 -12.74 -12.59
CA GLY A 139 -12.00 -11.79 -11.53
C GLY A 139 -12.97 -11.85 -10.36
N CYS A 140 -14.27 -11.99 -10.64
CA CYS A 140 -15.30 -12.19 -9.60
C CYS A 140 -15.05 -13.47 -8.80
N ALA A 141 -14.77 -14.60 -9.47
CA ALA A 141 -14.47 -15.85 -8.79
C ALA A 141 -13.19 -15.75 -7.94
N MET A 142 -12.12 -15.17 -8.49
CA MET A 142 -10.86 -14.96 -7.77
C MET A 142 -11.06 -14.07 -6.54
N LYS A 143 -11.77 -12.95 -6.69
CA LYS A 143 -12.08 -12.03 -5.59
C LYS A 143 -12.90 -12.72 -4.51
N SER A 144 -13.95 -13.46 -4.89
CA SER A 144 -14.78 -14.22 -3.94
C SER A 144 -13.95 -15.23 -3.12
N ASN A 145 -13.06 -15.97 -3.78
CA ASN A 145 -12.16 -16.91 -3.11
C ASN A 145 -11.20 -16.21 -2.14
N LEU A 146 -10.63 -15.08 -2.54
CA LEU A 146 -9.74 -14.29 -1.69
C LEU A 146 -10.44 -13.81 -0.42
N LEU A 147 -11.66 -13.28 -0.54
CA LEU A 147 -12.45 -12.83 0.61
C LEU A 147 -12.88 -13.99 1.51
N SER A 148 -13.18 -15.15 0.93
CA SER A 148 -13.49 -16.35 1.70
C SER A 148 -12.27 -16.82 2.51
N LEU A 149 -11.09 -16.84 1.89
CA LEU A 149 -9.83 -17.16 2.58
C LEU A 149 -9.53 -16.15 3.69
N TRP A 150 -9.75 -14.85 3.45
CA TRP A 150 -9.54 -13.81 4.45
C TRP A 150 -10.49 -14.00 5.65
N ARG A 151 -11.77 -14.31 5.42
CA ARG A 151 -12.72 -14.63 6.50
C ARG A 151 -12.27 -15.85 7.31
N GLN A 152 -11.83 -16.91 6.63
CA GLN A 152 -11.32 -18.11 7.31
C GLN A 152 -10.09 -17.78 8.17
N HIS A 153 -9.15 -17.01 7.61
CA HIS A 153 -7.88 -16.72 8.25
C HIS A 153 -7.98 -15.74 9.42
N PHE A 154 -8.86 -14.74 9.35
CA PHE A 154 -8.97 -13.72 10.39
C PHE A 154 -10.27 -13.84 11.20
N VAL A 155 -11.42 -13.74 10.53
CA VAL A 155 -12.72 -13.67 11.21
C VAL A 155 -13.02 -14.96 11.98
N LEU A 156 -12.90 -16.11 11.33
CA LEU A 156 -13.22 -17.40 11.95
C LEU A 156 -12.14 -17.85 12.94
N GLU A 157 -10.86 -17.70 12.59
CA GLU A 157 -9.73 -18.12 13.44
C GLU A 157 -9.67 -17.33 14.77
N GLU A 158 -9.98 -16.04 14.75
CA GLU A 158 -9.96 -15.18 15.93
C GLU A 158 -11.36 -14.91 16.53
N GLY A 159 -12.41 -15.54 15.99
CA GLY A 159 -13.78 -15.37 16.48
C GLY A 159 -14.26 -13.91 16.44
N MET A 160 -13.89 -13.16 15.40
CA MET A 160 -14.19 -11.74 15.27
C MET A 160 -15.67 -11.49 14.97
N LEU A 161 -16.15 -10.31 15.38
CA LEU A 161 -17.52 -9.86 15.13
C LEU A 161 -17.62 -9.19 13.75
N GLU A 162 -17.96 -9.96 12.71
CA GLU A 162 -18.17 -9.40 11.36
C GLU A 162 -19.49 -8.60 11.32
N ILE A 163 -19.43 -7.36 10.82
CA ILE A 163 -20.60 -6.50 10.59
C ILE A 163 -20.63 -5.98 9.16
N ASP A 164 -21.81 -5.55 8.71
CA ASP A 164 -21.98 -4.82 7.45
C ASP A 164 -22.69 -3.49 7.72
N SER A 165 -22.01 -2.38 7.43
CA SER A 165 -22.54 -1.02 7.61
C SER A 165 -22.79 -0.34 6.28
N CYS A 166 -23.64 0.70 6.29
CA CYS A 166 -23.97 1.47 5.11
C CYS A 166 -22.74 2.15 4.50
N ILE A 167 -22.78 2.35 3.17
CA ILE A 167 -21.80 3.16 2.44
C ILE A 167 -22.07 4.66 2.62
N LEU A 168 -23.35 5.05 2.52
CA LEU A 168 -23.78 6.44 2.69
C LEU A 168 -23.55 6.87 4.13
N THR A 169 -22.72 7.88 4.30
CA THR A 169 -22.28 8.37 5.60
C THR A 169 -22.64 9.84 5.75
N PRO A 170 -23.43 10.24 6.76
CA PRO A 170 -23.75 11.63 7.03
C PRO A 170 -22.49 12.45 7.37
N GLU A 171 -22.44 13.70 6.89
CA GLU A 171 -21.32 14.63 7.13
C GLU A 171 -20.86 14.73 8.60
N PRO A 172 -21.75 14.78 9.62
CA PRO A 172 -21.32 14.88 11.02
C PRO A 172 -20.42 13.73 11.49
N VAL A 173 -20.59 12.51 10.95
CA VAL A 173 -19.77 11.35 11.31
C VAL A 173 -18.34 11.57 10.81
N LEU A 174 -18.20 11.96 9.54
CA LEU A 174 -16.89 12.19 8.93
C LEU A 174 -16.21 13.44 9.47
N LYS A 175 -16.99 14.46 9.86
CA LYS A 175 -16.48 15.62 10.58
C LYS A 175 -15.93 15.24 11.95
N ALA A 176 -16.65 14.45 12.72
CA ALA A 176 -16.18 13.99 14.04
C ALA A 176 -14.89 13.15 13.95
N SER A 177 -14.75 12.36 12.89
CA SER A 177 -13.52 11.60 12.62
C SER A 177 -12.36 12.41 12.04
N GLY A 178 -12.58 13.69 11.69
CA GLY A 178 -11.57 14.58 11.08
C GLY A 178 -11.37 14.42 9.57
N HIS A 179 -12.10 13.52 8.91
CA HIS A 179 -11.99 13.30 7.47
C HIS A 179 -12.38 14.53 6.64
N THR A 180 -13.36 15.31 7.07
CA THR A 180 -13.77 16.52 6.31
C THR A 180 -12.66 17.57 6.22
N ASP A 181 -11.75 17.57 7.20
CA ASP A 181 -10.75 18.62 7.37
C ASP A 181 -9.36 18.16 6.91
N ARG A 182 -9.10 16.85 6.91
CA ARG A 182 -7.77 16.27 6.63
C ARG A 182 -7.73 15.31 5.46
N PHE A 183 -8.87 14.88 4.92
CA PHE A 183 -8.91 13.93 3.80
C PHE A 183 -8.87 14.68 2.45
N SER A 184 -7.83 15.50 2.29
CA SER A 184 -7.53 16.24 1.07
C SER A 184 -6.11 15.94 0.59
N ASP A 185 -5.94 16.01 -0.72
CA ASP A 185 -4.64 16.08 -1.36
C ASP A 185 -4.46 17.47 -1.99
N PHE A 186 -3.21 17.88 -2.19
CA PHE A 186 -2.92 19.04 -3.02
C PHE A 186 -3.00 18.69 -4.50
N MET A 187 -3.76 19.49 -5.25
CA MET A 187 -3.97 19.35 -6.69
C MET A 187 -3.45 20.58 -7.42
N VAL A 188 -2.91 20.38 -8.61
CA VAL A 188 -2.60 21.44 -9.59
C VAL A 188 -3.38 21.19 -10.87
N LYS A 189 -3.71 22.25 -11.60
CA LYS A 189 -4.47 22.17 -12.85
C LYS A 189 -3.71 22.81 -14.00
N ASP A 190 -3.70 22.17 -15.16
CA ASP A 190 -3.28 22.82 -16.40
C ASP A 190 -4.22 23.98 -16.71
N GLU A 191 -3.68 25.19 -16.80
CA GLU A 191 -4.49 26.40 -16.96
C GLU A 191 -5.22 26.48 -18.31
N ALA A 192 -4.74 25.76 -19.33
CA ALA A 192 -5.35 25.76 -20.65
C ALA A 192 -6.35 24.61 -20.85
N THR A 193 -6.05 23.42 -20.33
CA THR A 193 -6.89 22.22 -20.55
C THR A 193 -7.80 21.87 -19.37
N GLY A 194 -7.49 22.36 -18.17
CA GLY A 194 -8.16 21.98 -16.93
C GLY A 194 -7.79 20.59 -16.42
N GLU A 195 -6.83 19.90 -17.06
CA GLU A 195 -6.36 18.59 -16.59
C GLU A 195 -5.77 18.72 -15.18
N CYS A 196 -6.16 17.80 -14.30
CA CYS A 196 -5.78 17.83 -12.89
C CYS A 196 -4.68 16.81 -12.59
N PHE A 197 -3.68 17.23 -11.83
CA PHE A 197 -2.58 16.40 -11.35
C PHE A 197 -2.48 16.50 -9.83
N ARG A 198 -2.09 15.41 -9.19
CA ARG A 198 -1.76 15.42 -7.75
C ARG A 198 -0.36 16.03 -7.59
N ALA A 199 -0.22 17.03 -6.73
CA ALA A 199 0.95 17.91 -6.71
C ALA A 199 2.23 17.20 -6.23
N ASP A 200 2.13 16.39 -5.17
CA ASP A 200 3.22 15.58 -4.62
C ASP A 200 3.76 14.57 -5.65
N HIS A 201 2.88 13.82 -6.32
CA HIS A 201 3.24 12.85 -7.36
C HIS A 201 3.93 13.52 -8.55
N LEU A 202 3.39 14.66 -8.99
CA LEU A 202 4.01 15.39 -10.09
C LEU A 202 5.40 15.90 -9.71
N LEU A 203 5.59 16.32 -8.45
CA LEU A 203 6.90 16.68 -7.93
C LEU A 203 7.84 15.47 -7.90
N GLU A 204 7.38 14.31 -7.43
CA GLU A 204 8.17 13.05 -7.41
C GLU A 204 8.65 12.66 -8.81
N ASP A 205 7.74 12.66 -9.79
CA ASP A 205 8.04 12.31 -11.19
C ASP A 205 9.08 13.27 -11.78
N VAL A 206 8.94 14.57 -11.53
CA VAL A 206 9.92 15.58 -11.99
C VAL A 206 11.27 15.38 -11.31
N MET A 207 11.30 15.16 -9.99
CA MET A 207 12.55 14.89 -9.28
C MET A 207 13.24 13.62 -9.79
N GLU A 208 12.49 12.54 -10.04
CA GLU A 208 13.03 11.30 -10.61
C GLU A 208 13.60 11.50 -12.01
N SER A 209 12.93 12.30 -12.85
CA SER A 209 13.43 12.65 -14.18
C SER A 209 14.76 13.42 -14.11
N LEU A 210 14.89 14.37 -13.18
CA LEU A 210 16.10 15.16 -12.96
C LEU A 210 17.25 14.32 -12.38
N VAL A 211 16.97 13.37 -11.49
CA VAL A 211 17.98 12.44 -10.95
C VAL A 211 18.51 11.50 -12.03
N SER A 212 17.63 11.09 -12.95
CA SER A 212 17.93 10.18 -14.06
C SER A 212 18.70 10.86 -15.20
N ASP A 213 18.65 12.20 -15.30
CA ASP A 213 19.39 12.95 -16.32
C ASP A 213 20.92 12.77 -16.13
N PRO A 214 21.65 12.31 -17.16
CA PRO A 214 23.11 12.21 -17.14
C PRO A 214 23.83 13.54 -16.83
N LYS A 215 23.20 14.68 -17.12
CA LYS A 215 23.77 16.02 -16.91
C LYS A 215 23.61 16.54 -15.48
N CYS A 216 22.89 15.83 -14.62
CA CYS A 216 22.62 16.26 -13.26
C CYS A 216 23.88 16.14 -12.37
N PRO A 217 24.33 17.23 -11.71
CA PRO A 217 25.49 17.21 -10.82
C PRO A 217 25.28 16.26 -9.62
N PRO A 218 26.32 15.54 -9.15
CA PRO A 218 26.22 14.61 -8.02
C PRO A 218 25.64 15.25 -6.76
N GLU A 219 26.04 16.49 -6.45
CA GLU A 219 25.57 17.26 -5.28
C GLU A 219 24.06 17.55 -5.34
N LYS A 220 23.51 17.76 -6.54
CA LYS A 220 22.07 18.01 -6.74
C LYS A 220 21.25 16.71 -6.75
N LYS A 221 21.87 15.57 -7.09
CA LYS A 221 21.17 14.28 -7.05
C LYS A 221 20.74 13.92 -5.63
N GLU A 222 21.61 14.15 -4.64
CA GLU A 222 21.27 13.93 -3.23
C GLU A 222 20.11 14.85 -2.79
N GLU A 223 20.15 16.13 -3.20
CA GLU A 223 19.06 17.07 -2.93
C GLU A 223 17.73 16.61 -3.54
N TYR A 224 17.70 16.25 -4.83
CA TYR A 224 16.48 15.82 -5.52
C TYR A 224 15.92 14.52 -4.97
N GLN A 225 16.79 13.58 -4.57
CA GLN A 225 16.37 12.36 -3.89
C GLN A 225 15.72 12.66 -2.55
N LEU A 226 16.25 13.61 -1.78
CA LEU A 226 15.67 14.03 -0.51
C LEU A 226 14.32 14.73 -0.70
N ILE A 227 14.20 15.59 -1.72
CA ILE A 227 12.93 16.26 -2.06
C ILE A 227 11.88 15.23 -2.46
N ARG A 228 12.24 14.27 -3.32
CA ARG A 228 11.36 13.16 -3.71
C ARG A 228 10.89 12.36 -2.50
N ALA A 229 11.80 12.01 -1.59
CA ALA A 229 11.47 11.22 -0.41
C ALA A 229 10.56 11.95 0.61
N LYS A 230 10.41 13.27 0.48
CA LYS A 230 9.60 14.12 1.36
C LYS A 230 8.39 14.72 0.65
N ALA A 231 8.09 14.31 -0.58
CA ALA A 231 7.10 14.96 -1.43
C ALA A 231 5.69 14.96 -0.80
N ASP A 232 5.35 13.90 -0.07
CA ASP A 232 4.08 13.71 0.65
C ASP A 232 3.95 14.54 1.95
N SER A 233 5.06 15.13 2.42
CA SER A 233 5.16 15.77 3.72
C SER A 233 5.19 17.30 3.65
N TYR A 234 5.29 17.87 2.44
CA TYR A 234 5.38 19.32 2.24
C TYR A 234 4.02 20.02 2.44
N SER A 235 4.06 21.22 3.01
CA SER A 235 2.89 22.10 3.07
C SER A 235 2.51 22.65 1.68
N GLN A 236 1.31 23.25 1.59
CA GLN A 236 0.85 23.88 0.35
C GLN A 236 1.83 24.97 -0.14
N GLU A 237 2.35 25.78 0.78
CA GLU A 237 3.29 26.87 0.49
C GLU A 237 4.65 26.33 0.07
N GLU A 238 5.14 25.29 0.74
CA GLU A 238 6.39 24.63 0.38
C GLU A 238 6.31 24.01 -1.01
N LEU A 239 5.21 23.31 -1.32
CA LEU A 239 4.95 22.78 -2.67
C LEU A 239 4.87 23.89 -3.70
N ALA A 240 4.16 24.99 -3.43
CA ALA A 240 4.09 26.12 -4.35
C ALA A 240 5.49 26.73 -4.63
N GLY A 241 6.32 26.82 -3.59
CA GLY A 241 7.71 27.25 -3.69
C GLY A 241 8.56 26.31 -4.55
N LEU A 242 8.42 24.99 -4.38
CA LEU A 242 9.12 23.98 -5.18
C LEU A 242 8.66 23.99 -6.64
N PHE A 243 7.36 24.08 -6.90
CA PHE A 243 6.80 24.18 -8.25
C PHE A 243 7.35 25.39 -9.00
N THR A 244 7.47 26.53 -8.32
CA THR A 244 8.06 27.74 -8.89
C THR A 244 9.56 27.57 -9.10
N ARG A 245 10.29 27.08 -8.10
CA ARG A 245 11.75 26.88 -8.14
C ARG A 245 12.19 25.98 -9.30
N PHE A 246 11.43 24.90 -9.54
CA PHE A 246 11.72 23.94 -10.60
C PHE A 246 10.96 24.22 -11.89
N SER A 247 10.16 25.30 -11.94
CA SER A 247 9.34 25.67 -13.09
C SER A 247 8.54 24.48 -13.64
N ILE A 248 7.86 23.76 -12.72
CA ILE A 248 7.12 22.54 -13.03
C ILE A 248 5.94 22.90 -13.96
N LYS A 249 5.80 22.13 -15.04
CA LYS A 249 4.77 22.31 -16.07
C LYS A 249 3.97 21.03 -16.25
N SER A 250 2.84 21.14 -16.94
CA SER A 250 2.04 19.97 -17.32
C SER A 250 2.90 18.97 -18.10
N PRO A 251 2.96 17.69 -17.70
CA PRO A 251 3.78 16.68 -18.37
C PRO A 251 3.22 16.30 -19.75
N VAL A 252 1.95 16.60 -20.02
CA VAL A 252 1.27 16.24 -21.27
C VAL A 252 1.41 17.36 -22.32
N THR A 253 1.20 18.61 -21.90
CA THR A 253 1.09 19.76 -22.81
C THR A 253 2.28 20.71 -22.72
N GLY A 254 3.04 20.69 -21.62
CA GLY A 254 4.07 21.69 -21.33
C GLY A 254 3.51 23.05 -20.92
N ASN A 255 2.21 23.16 -20.63
CA ASN A 255 1.56 24.39 -20.18
C ASN A 255 1.88 24.73 -18.71
N SER A 256 1.61 25.98 -18.35
CA SER A 256 1.62 26.43 -16.94
C SER A 256 0.55 25.72 -16.12
N LEU A 257 0.88 25.51 -14.84
CA LEU A 257 -0.01 24.90 -13.86
C LEU A 257 -0.49 25.96 -12.87
N SER A 258 -1.72 25.80 -12.39
CA SER A 258 -2.24 26.58 -11.27
C SER A 258 -1.40 26.33 -10.00
N PRO A 259 -1.44 27.25 -9.03
CA PRO A 259 -0.92 26.97 -7.69
C PRO A 259 -1.56 25.70 -7.08
N PRO A 260 -0.83 24.96 -6.23
CA PRO A 260 -1.39 23.84 -5.48
C PRO A 260 -2.60 24.30 -4.67
N MET A 261 -3.68 23.53 -4.71
CA MET A 261 -4.93 23.80 -3.99
C MET A 261 -5.46 22.52 -3.33
N ASP A 262 -6.16 22.68 -2.20
CA ASP A 262 -6.82 21.55 -1.54
C ASP A 262 -7.91 20.93 -2.40
N PHE A 263 -7.92 19.61 -2.43
CA PHE A 263 -8.94 18.82 -3.09
C PHE A 263 -9.45 17.72 -2.16
N ASN A 264 -10.74 17.79 -1.80
CA ASN A 264 -11.36 16.78 -0.96
C ASN A 264 -11.51 15.45 -1.71
N LEU A 265 -10.93 14.39 -1.15
CA LEU A 265 -10.93 13.05 -1.75
C LEU A 265 -12.19 12.24 -1.44
N MET A 266 -13.21 12.81 -0.82
CA MET A 266 -14.48 12.11 -0.56
C MET A 266 -15.51 12.44 -1.63
N PHE A 267 -16.27 11.43 -2.04
CA PHE A 267 -17.43 11.63 -2.91
C PHE A 267 -18.58 12.20 -2.11
N LYS A 268 -18.85 13.51 -2.29
CA LYS A 268 -19.98 14.21 -1.67
C LYS A 268 -21.29 13.87 -2.38
N THR A 269 -22.36 13.75 -1.61
CA THR A 269 -23.73 13.54 -2.09
C THR A 269 -24.74 14.23 -1.16
N SER A 270 -26.02 14.19 -1.52
CA SER A 270 -27.13 14.66 -0.70
C SER A 270 -28.03 13.49 -0.33
N ILE A 271 -28.36 13.36 0.96
CA ILE A 271 -29.26 12.34 1.48
C ILE A 271 -30.67 12.92 1.56
N GLY A 272 -31.59 12.31 0.82
CA GLY A 272 -32.98 12.78 0.71
C GLY A 272 -33.18 13.86 -0.37
N PRO A 273 -34.44 14.09 -0.80
CA PRO A 273 -34.75 14.88 -1.99
C PRO A 273 -34.50 16.39 -1.81
N GLY A 274 -34.49 16.89 -0.57
CA GLY A 274 -34.38 18.32 -0.27
C GLY A 274 -32.94 18.85 -0.18
N GLY A 275 -31.92 18.01 -0.35
CA GLY A 275 -30.52 18.44 -0.26
C GLY A 275 -30.03 18.86 1.13
N ALA A 276 -30.92 18.89 2.14
CA ALA A 276 -30.64 19.43 3.47
C ALA A 276 -29.62 18.61 4.26
N LEU A 277 -29.54 17.30 4.02
CA LEU A 277 -28.59 16.42 4.68
C LEU A 277 -27.42 16.11 3.73
N THR A 278 -26.28 16.75 3.95
CA THR A 278 -25.02 16.40 3.28
C THR A 278 -24.57 15.01 3.70
N GLY A 279 -24.19 14.20 2.72
CA GLY A 279 -23.58 12.90 2.94
C GLY A 279 -22.36 12.70 2.06
N PHE A 280 -21.64 11.62 2.32
CA PHE A 280 -20.51 11.18 1.53
C PHE A 280 -20.59 9.66 1.32
N LEU A 281 -19.92 9.16 0.29
CA LEU A 281 -19.56 7.76 0.23
C LEU A 281 -18.35 7.54 1.16
N ARG A 282 -18.41 6.52 2.02
CA ARG A 282 -17.37 6.28 3.02
C ARG A 282 -15.96 6.10 2.39
N PRO A 283 -14.92 6.78 2.90
CA PRO A 283 -13.54 6.62 2.41
C PRO A 283 -12.83 5.39 2.99
N GLU A 284 -13.40 4.80 4.04
CA GLU A 284 -12.94 3.60 4.74
C GLU A 284 -14.14 2.82 5.33
N THR A 285 -13.90 1.63 5.90
CA THR A 285 -14.95 0.81 6.55
C THR A 285 -14.96 0.91 8.08
N ALA A 286 -13.86 1.34 8.70
CA ALA A 286 -13.66 1.44 10.15
C ALA A 286 -14.72 2.26 10.89
N GLN A 287 -15.15 3.41 10.34
CA GLN A 287 -16.15 4.28 10.97
C GLN A 287 -17.45 3.54 11.30
N GLY A 288 -17.87 2.60 10.43
CA GLY A 288 -19.06 1.78 10.67
C GLY A 288 -18.95 0.88 11.90
N ILE A 289 -17.73 0.41 12.20
CA ILE A 289 -17.42 -0.38 13.39
C ILE A 289 -17.44 0.54 14.62
N PHE A 290 -16.79 1.70 14.56
CA PHE A 290 -16.71 2.62 15.70
C PHE A 290 -18.08 3.12 16.16
N VAL A 291 -18.96 3.52 15.24
CA VAL A 291 -20.32 3.97 15.61
C VAL A 291 -21.17 2.86 16.23
N ASN A 292 -20.84 1.59 15.99
CA ASN A 292 -21.51 0.43 16.57
C ASN A 292 -20.76 -0.17 17.78
N PHE A 293 -19.68 0.46 18.27
CA PHE A 293 -18.84 -0.08 19.34
C PHE A 293 -19.63 -0.54 20.56
N LYS A 294 -20.62 0.25 21.02
CA LYS A 294 -21.44 -0.10 22.18
C LYS A 294 -22.18 -1.44 21.99
N ARG A 295 -22.78 -1.67 20.82
CA ARG A 295 -23.49 -2.92 20.49
C ARG A 295 -22.54 -4.10 20.37
N LEU A 296 -21.36 -3.88 19.79
CA LEU A 296 -20.33 -4.92 19.66
C LEU A 296 -19.77 -5.32 21.02
N LEU A 297 -19.53 -4.35 21.89
CA LEU A 297 -19.09 -4.58 23.27
C LEU A 297 -20.17 -5.31 24.08
N GLU A 298 -21.44 -4.92 23.94
CA GLU A 298 -22.58 -5.62 24.56
C GLU A 298 -22.68 -7.07 24.09
N PHE A 299 -22.51 -7.33 22.79
CA PHE A 299 -22.47 -8.68 22.23
C PHE A 299 -21.32 -9.50 22.83
N ASN A 300 -20.17 -8.87 23.10
CA ASN A 300 -19.05 -9.48 23.81
C ASN A 300 -19.18 -9.42 25.34
N ASN A 301 -20.39 -9.26 25.90
CA ASN A 301 -20.67 -9.23 27.32
C ASN A 301 -19.87 -8.18 28.12
N GLY A 302 -19.54 -7.05 27.50
CA GLY A 302 -18.78 -5.98 28.14
C GLY A 302 -17.29 -6.29 28.35
N LYS A 303 -16.77 -7.37 27.75
CA LYS A 303 -15.38 -7.82 27.97
C LYS A 303 -14.43 -7.33 26.87
N LEU A 304 -13.20 -7.07 27.26
CA LEU A 304 -12.06 -6.82 26.36
C LEU A 304 -10.97 -7.89 26.60
N PRO A 305 -10.18 -8.24 25.57
CA PRO A 305 -10.25 -7.72 24.21
C PRO A 305 -11.38 -8.34 23.38
N PHE A 306 -11.75 -7.67 22.29
CA PHE A 306 -12.52 -8.26 21.19
C PHE A 306 -12.15 -7.57 19.88
N ALA A 307 -12.37 -8.26 18.76
CA ALA A 307 -12.17 -7.67 17.44
C ALA A 307 -13.48 -7.67 16.65
N ALA A 308 -13.69 -6.62 15.87
CA ALA A 308 -14.75 -6.54 14.88
C ALA A 308 -14.13 -6.40 13.50
N ALA A 309 -14.79 -6.95 12.49
CA ALA A 309 -14.32 -6.95 11.12
C ALA A 309 -15.41 -6.42 10.18
N GLN A 310 -15.01 -5.79 9.08
CA GLN A 310 -15.92 -5.41 8.03
C GLN A 310 -15.28 -5.61 6.66
N ILE A 311 -16.02 -6.24 5.75
CA ILE A 311 -15.65 -6.37 4.34
C ILE A 311 -16.65 -5.56 3.53
N GLY A 312 -16.17 -4.59 2.74
CA GLY A 312 -17.06 -3.84 1.88
C GLY A 312 -16.38 -2.75 1.07
N LYS A 313 -17.17 -2.08 0.25
CA LYS A 313 -16.67 -1.02 -0.63
C LYS A 313 -16.28 0.24 0.14
N ALA A 314 -15.22 0.90 -0.33
CA ALA A 314 -14.80 2.22 0.07
C ALA A 314 -14.50 3.05 -1.18
N PHE A 315 -14.58 4.37 -1.04
CA PHE A 315 -14.57 5.30 -2.15
C PHE A 315 -13.58 6.43 -1.90
N ARG A 316 -12.65 6.64 -2.82
CA ARG A 316 -11.68 7.74 -2.77
C ARG A 316 -11.72 8.47 -4.11
N ASN A 317 -12.08 9.73 -4.11
CA ASN A 317 -12.14 10.57 -5.30
C ASN A 317 -10.73 10.96 -5.76
N GLU A 318 -9.96 9.96 -6.18
CA GLU A 318 -8.57 10.12 -6.61
C GLU A 318 -8.45 11.15 -7.76
N ILE A 319 -7.51 12.09 -7.60
CA ILE A 319 -7.27 13.19 -8.55
C ILE A 319 -6.86 12.64 -9.92
N SER A 320 -5.86 11.74 -9.95
CA SER A 320 -5.31 11.18 -11.20
C SER A 320 -4.98 9.69 -11.08
N PRO A 321 -5.99 8.79 -11.17
CA PRO A 321 -5.79 7.34 -11.00
C PRO A 321 -5.16 6.72 -12.26
N ARG A 322 -3.83 6.59 -12.29
CA ARG A 322 -3.04 6.11 -13.45
C ARG A 322 -2.43 4.70 -13.29
N SER A 323 -2.59 4.06 -12.14
CA SER A 323 -1.85 2.83 -11.77
C SER A 323 -2.66 1.54 -11.85
N GLY A 324 -3.63 1.44 -12.78
CA GLY A 324 -4.48 0.25 -12.89
C GLY A 324 -5.32 0.02 -11.64
N LEU A 325 -5.37 -1.21 -11.13
CA LEU A 325 -6.07 -1.56 -9.89
C LEU A 325 -5.36 -1.09 -8.61
N LEU A 326 -4.11 -0.59 -8.68
CA LEU A 326 -3.39 -0.10 -7.51
C LEU A 326 -3.91 1.26 -7.01
N ARG A 327 -4.58 2.02 -7.89
CA ARG A 327 -5.12 3.33 -7.56
C ARG A 327 -6.43 3.55 -8.27
N VAL A 328 -7.52 3.32 -7.54
CA VAL A 328 -8.90 3.31 -8.05
C VAL A 328 -9.79 4.16 -7.16
N ARG A 329 -10.94 4.57 -7.71
CA ARG A 329 -11.90 5.42 -7.01
C ARG A 329 -12.91 4.65 -6.17
N GLU A 330 -13.09 3.38 -6.49
CA GLU A 330 -13.96 2.44 -5.80
C GLU A 330 -13.21 1.11 -5.67
N PHE A 331 -13.11 0.61 -4.45
CA PHE A 331 -12.45 -0.66 -4.15
C PHE A 331 -13.07 -1.33 -2.94
N GLU A 332 -12.76 -2.60 -2.76
CA GLU A 332 -13.22 -3.36 -1.60
C GLU A 332 -12.08 -3.48 -0.60
N MET A 333 -12.41 -3.26 0.67
CA MET A 333 -11.48 -3.39 1.78
C MET A 333 -12.00 -4.43 2.76
N ALA A 334 -11.06 -5.01 3.50
CA ALA A 334 -11.34 -5.89 4.63
C ALA A 334 -10.56 -5.32 5.82
N GLU A 335 -11.26 -4.64 6.72
CA GLU A 335 -10.66 -3.98 7.89
C GLU A 335 -11.04 -4.71 9.18
N ILE A 336 -10.14 -4.64 10.16
CA ILE A 336 -10.30 -5.24 11.49
C ILE A 336 -9.98 -4.17 12.52
N GLU A 337 -10.91 -3.94 13.43
CA GLU A 337 -10.69 -3.12 14.61
C GLU A 337 -10.55 -4.03 15.83
N HIS A 338 -9.33 -4.13 16.36
CA HIS A 338 -9.03 -4.93 17.54
C HIS A 338 -9.00 -4.05 18.80
N PHE A 339 -10.06 -4.12 19.59
CA PHE A 339 -10.21 -3.35 20.82
C PHE A 339 -9.52 -4.07 21.97
N VAL A 340 -8.50 -3.44 22.54
CA VAL A 340 -7.69 -3.98 23.65
C VAL A 340 -7.59 -2.97 24.80
N HIS A 341 -7.49 -3.47 26.03
CA HIS A 341 -7.18 -2.60 27.16
C HIS A 341 -5.74 -2.07 27.03
N PRO A 342 -5.48 -0.75 27.16
CA PRO A 342 -4.15 -0.17 26.94
C PRO A 342 -3.03 -0.83 27.76
N GLU A 343 -3.32 -1.19 29.02
CA GLU A 343 -2.36 -1.87 29.92
C GLU A 343 -2.08 -3.33 29.53
N LYS A 344 -2.94 -3.95 28.72
CA LYS A 344 -2.80 -5.34 28.28
C LYS A 344 -2.35 -5.47 26.82
N ARG A 345 -1.99 -4.35 26.15
CA ARG A 345 -1.62 -4.33 24.72
C ARG A 345 -0.47 -5.26 24.34
N ASN A 346 0.43 -5.56 25.28
CA ASN A 346 1.58 -6.44 25.05
C ASN A 346 1.26 -7.93 25.27
N LYS A 347 0.03 -8.27 25.67
CA LYS A 347 -0.38 -9.65 25.96
C LYS A 347 -1.31 -10.14 24.87
N PHE A 348 -0.74 -10.88 23.93
CA PHE A 348 -1.49 -11.62 22.93
C PHE A 348 -1.11 -13.11 23.03
N GLU A 349 -2.05 -13.93 23.49
CA GLU A 349 -1.80 -15.34 23.85
C GLU A 349 -1.28 -16.16 22.67
N LYS A 350 -1.76 -15.86 21.46
CA LYS A 350 -1.39 -16.58 20.23
C LYS A 350 -0.12 -16.06 19.55
N PHE A 351 0.60 -15.08 20.12
CA PHE A 351 1.83 -14.53 19.49
C PHE A 351 2.91 -15.60 19.29
N SER A 352 3.01 -16.57 20.19
CA SER A 352 3.94 -17.71 20.06
C SER A 352 3.78 -18.48 18.76
N ASN A 353 2.57 -18.51 18.17
CA ASN A 353 2.30 -19.22 16.91
C ASN A 353 3.00 -18.59 15.71
N VAL A 354 3.38 -17.31 15.80
CA VAL A 354 4.00 -16.55 14.71
C VAL A 354 5.39 -16.01 15.06
N ALA A 355 5.83 -16.16 16.31
CA ALA A 355 7.09 -15.58 16.80
C ALA A 355 8.32 -16.01 15.98
N ASP A 356 8.33 -17.24 15.46
CA ASP A 356 9.45 -17.79 14.69
C ASP A 356 9.42 -17.42 13.20
N LEU A 357 8.40 -16.68 12.73
CA LEU A 357 8.34 -16.24 11.34
C LEU A 357 9.40 -15.17 11.07
N SER A 358 10.30 -15.47 10.14
CA SER A 358 11.28 -14.51 9.61
C SER A 358 10.65 -13.66 8.52
N ILE A 359 10.60 -12.35 8.73
CA ILE A 359 10.03 -11.38 7.80
C ILE A 359 10.97 -10.19 7.57
N SER A 360 10.84 -9.55 6.42
CA SER A 360 11.55 -8.31 6.11
C SER A 360 10.83 -7.13 6.75
N LEU A 361 11.47 -6.45 7.69
CA LEU A 361 10.95 -5.29 8.41
C LEU A 361 11.72 -4.03 8.03
N PHE A 362 11.00 -2.93 7.80
CA PHE A 362 11.60 -1.64 7.44
C PHE A 362 11.25 -0.58 8.50
N SER A 363 12.06 -0.53 9.57
CA SER A 363 11.82 0.36 10.71
C SER A 363 11.90 1.83 10.31
N ALA A 364 11.20 2.71 11.04
CA ALA A 364 11.27 4.15 10.83
C ALA A 364 12.71 4.68 10.97
N CYS A 365 13.49 4.16 11.93
CA CYS A 365 14.90 4.50 12.08
C CYS A 365 15.70 4.16 10.83
N ASN A 366 15.49 2.97 10.25
CA ASN A 366 16.20 2.59 9.02
C ASN A 366 15.77 3.44 7.83
N GLN A 367 14.49 3.81 7.73
CA GLN A 367 14.01 4.75 6.70
C GLN A 367 14.68 6.11 6.83
N MET A 368 14.72 6.69 8.03
CA MET A 368 15.33 8.01 8.29
C MET A 368 16.86 8.00 8.08
N ASP A 369 17.51 6.90 8.45
CA ASP A 369 18.97 6.72 8.30
C ASP A 369 19.39 6.31 6.87
N GLY A 370 18.44 6.10 5.95
CA GLY A 370 18.70 5.61 4.60
C GLY A 370 19.29 4.19 4.56
N LYS A 371 19.01 3.38 5.58
CA LYS A 371 19.41 1.96 5.67
C LYS A 371 18.37 1.08 4.97
N SER A 372 18.78 -0.14 4.61
CA SER A 372 17.87 -1.14 4.03
C SER A 372 16.94 -1.77 5.08
N ALA A 373 15.90 -2.45 4.61
CA ALA A 373 15.06 -3.31 5.43
C ALA A 373 15.88 -4.51 5.97
N GLU A 374 15.53 -4.98 7.16
CA GLU A 374 16.23 -6.06 7.86
C GLU A 374 15.33 -7.30 7.96
N SER A 375 15.93 -8.49 7.77
CA SER A 375 15.21 -9.75 7.97
C SER A 375 15.37 -10.18 9.43
N LEU A 376 14.26 -10.24 10.17
CA LEU A 376 14.24 -10.61 11.58
C LEU A 376 13.09 -11.58 11.85
N THR A 377 13.23 -12.43 12.87
CA THR A 377 12.07 -13.14 13.41
C THR A 377 11.13 -12.15 14.10
N LEU A 378 9.83 -12.40 14.03
CA LEU A 378 8.85 -11.56 14.76
C LEU A 378 9.15 -11.52 16.26
N GLY A 379 9.58 -12.63 16.85
CA GLY A 379 9.98 -12.70 18.26
C GLY A 379 11.17 -11.80 18.59
N ASP A 380 12.21 -11.80 17.75
CA ASP A 380 13.37 -10.92 17.93
C ASP A 380 13.00 -9.45 17.75
N ALA A 381 12.15 -9.14 16.76
CA ALA A 381 11.69 -7.79 16.50
C ALA A 381 10.89 -7.20 17.69
N VAL A 382 10.01 -7.98 18.32
CA VAL A 382 9.28 -7.52 19.52
C VAL A 382 10.23 -7.34 20.72
N ARG A 383 11.20 -8.24 20.90
CA ARG A 383 12.20 -8.13 21.98
C ARG A 383 13.10 -6.90 21.82
N SER A 384 13.52 -6.59 20.60
CA SER A 384 14.40 -5.44 20.34
C SER A 384 13.72 -4.09 20.59
N VAL A 385 12.42 -3.97 20.29
CA VAL A 385 11.62 -2.77 20.59
C VAL A 385 11.39 -2.58 22.10
N SER A 386 11.26 -3.68 22.85
CA SER A 386 11.03 -3.66 24.30
C SER A 386 12.17 -3.01 25.11
N HIS A 387 13.36 -2.86 24.52
CA HIS A 387 14.51 -2.19 25.13
C HIS A 387 14.63 -0.70 24.80
N VAL A 388 13.78 -0.16 23.91
CA VAL A 388 13.87 1.25 23.46
C VAL A 388 12.84 2.15 24.16
N THR A 389 11.92 1.60 24.95
CA THR A 389 10.89 2.39 25.65
C THR A 389 11.14 2.56 27.15
N VAL A 390 12.21 3.27 27.53
CA VAL A 390 12.26 4.14 28.73
C VAL A 390 13.30 5.24 28.50
N THR A 391 12.86 6.39 27.99
CA THR A 391 13.32 7.75 28.37
C THR A 391 12.25 8.75 27.99
#